data_AF-U6D5T6-F1
#
_entry.id   AF-U6D5T6-F1
#
_cell.length_a   1.000
_cell.length_b   1.000
_cell.length_c   1.000
_cell.angle_alpha   90.00
_cell.angle_beta   90.00
_cell.angle_gamma   90.00
#
_symmetry.space_group_name_H-M   'P 1'
#
loop_
_entity.id
_entity.type
_entity.pdbx_description
1 polymer ?
#
loop_
_entity_poly.entity_id
_entity_poly.type
_entity_poly.pdbx_seq_one_letter_code
_entity_poly.pdbx_strand_id
1 'polypeptide(L)'
;PRGCRFAGQWFPESQSWHPSVPPFGEMSCITCRCGAGVPHCERDDCSLPLSCGPGKESRCCSHCAPRRPPETRTVPELAKEAEGS
;
A
#
# COMPACT_ATOMS: atom_id res chain seq x y z
N PRO A 1 -28.07 -9.81 11.98
CA PRO A 1 -27.16 -9.32 10.91
C PRO A 1 -26.24 -10.45 10.44
N ARG A 2 -25.76 -10.42 9.19
CA ARG A 2 -24.64 -11.29 8.77
C ARG A 2 -23.30 -10.60 9.05
N GLY A 3 -22.28 -11.39 9.31
CA GLY A 3 -20.97 -10.93 9.75
C GLY A 3 -20.16 -12.06 10.38
N CYS A 4 -18.90 -11.76 10.68
CA CYS A 4 -17.88 -12.69 11.11
C CYS A 4 -17.43 -12.38 12.53
N ARG A 5 -17.08 -13.41 13.31
CA ARG A 5 -16.49 -13.24 14.65
C ARG A 5 -15.05 -13.74 14.64
N PHE A 6 -14.10 -12.87 14.96
CA PHE A 6 -12.66 -13.16 14.92
C PHE A 6 -11.97 -12.48 16.11
N ALA A 7 -11.06 -13.18 16.79
CA ALA A 7 -10.35 -12.69 17.99
C ALA A 7 -11.27 -12.03 19.06
N GLY A 8 -12.51 -12.51 19.20
CA GLY A 8 -13.53 -11.93 20.08
C GLY A 8 -14.32 -10.76 19.50
N GLN A 9 -13.76 -10.03 18.53
CA GLN A 9 -14.38 -8.92 17.80
C GLN A 9 -15.43 -9.40 16.78
N TRP A 10 -16.29 -8.49 16.34
CA TRP A 10 -17.34 -8.73 15.33
C TRP A 10 -17.16 -7.79 14.13
N PHE A 11 -17.24 -8.35 12.93
CA PHE A 11 -17.04 -7.65 11.66
C PHE A 11 -18.27 -7.82 10.75
N PRO A 12 -18.86 -6.75 10.20
CA PRO A 12 -19.96 -6.86 9.23
C PRO A 12 -19.59 -7.66 7.99
N GLU A 13 -20.60 -8.20 7.30
CA GLU A 13 -20.46 -8.78 5.96
C GLU A 13 -19.71 -7.82 5.01
N SER A 14 -18.74 -8.32 4.25
CA SER A 14 -17.81 -7.53 3.39
C SER A 14 -16.94 -6.47 4.06
N GLN A 15 -16.94 -6.33 5.40
CA GLN A 15 -15.92 -5.54 6.10
C GLN A 15 -14.54 -6.17 5.90
N SER A 16 -13.52 -5.32 5.67
CA SER A 16 -12.10 -5.71 5.75
C SER A 16 -11.41 -5.13 6.99
N TRP A 17 -10.42 -5.83 7.53
CA TRP A 17 -9.61 -5.44 8.69
C TRP A 17 -8.22 -6.10 8.66
N HIS A 18 -7.23 -5.51 9.34
CA HIS A 18 -6.01 -6.25 9.70
C HIS A 18 -6.22 -6.95 11.04
N PRO A 19 -5.78 -8.21 11.22
CA PRO A 19 -6.00 -8.94 12.46
C PRO A 19 -5.02 -8.50 13.57
N SER A 20 -5.55 -8.25 14.77
CA SER A 20 -4.75 -8.11 15.98
C SER A 20 -4.43 -9.47 16.58
N VAL A 21 -3.14 -9.76 16.80
CA VAL A 21 -2.66 -11.02 17.40
C VAL A 21 -1.89 -10.69 18.69
N PRO A 22 -2.48 -10.90 19.88
CA PRO A 22 -1.76 -10.76 21.14
C PRO A 22 -0.58 -11.74 21.25
N PRO A 23 0.58 -11.35 21.83
CA PRO A 23 0.90 -10.02 22.37
C PRO A 23 1.41 -9.00 21.34
N PHE A 24 1.54 -9.38 20.06
CA PHE A 24 2.27 -8.63 19.03
C PHE A 24 1.53 -7.39 18.47
N GLY A 25 0.19 -7.36 18.53
CA GLY A 25 -0.61 -6.23 18.03
C GLY A 25 -1.17 -6.45 16.62
N GLU A 26 -1.43 -5.36 15.89
CA GLU A 26 -2.00 -5.41 14.53
C GLU A 26 -0.99 -5.94 13.52
N MET A 27 -1.36 -6.99 12.76
CA MET A 27 -0.56 -7.49 11.64
C MET A 27 -0.98 -6.83 10.33
N SER A 28 -0.43 -5.64 10.07
CA SER A 28 -0.67 -4.82 8.87
C SER A 28 -0.42 -5.51 7.51
N CYS A 29 0.31 -6.64 7.50
CA CYS A 29 0.59 -7.48 6.33
C CYS A 29 -0.40 -8.62 6.11
N ILE A 30 -1.53 -8.64 6.83
CA ILE A 30 -2.64 -9.55 6.56
C ILE A 30 -3.91 -8.72 6.45
N THR A 31 -4.59 -8.79 5.31
CA THR A 31 -5.94 -8.26 5.15
C THR A 31 -6.93 -9.40 5.28
N CYS A 32 -7.77 -9.34 6.31
CA CYS A 32 -8.94 -10.19 6.46
C CYS A 32 -10.18 -9.47 5.90
N ARG A 33 -11.11 -10.23 5.31
CA ARG A 33 -12.42 -9.78 4.86
C ARG A 33 -13.50 -10.78 5.27
N CYS A 34 -14.66 -10.28 5.69
CA CYS A 34 -15.81 -11.13 6.00
C CYS A 34 -16.57 -11.51 4.72
N GLY A 35 -16.79 -12.80 4.49
CA GLY A 35 -17.58 -13.34 3.39
C GLY A 35 -18.50 -14.47 3.87
N ALA A 36 -19.82 -14.31 3.70
CA ALA A 36 -20.84 -15.28 4.09
C ALA A 36 -20.76 -15.75 5.57
N GLY A 37 -20.23 -14.92 6.46
CA GLY A 37 -19.98 -15.24 7.87
C GLY A 37 -18.63 -15.92 8.17
N VAL A 38 -17.79 -16.16 7.16
CA VAL A 38 -16.43 -16.69 7.28
C VAL A 38 -15.39 -15.57 7.08
N PRO A 39 -14.38 -15.44 7.97
CA PRO A 39 -13.26 -14.54 7.74
C PRO A 39 -12.27 -15.17 6.74
N HIS A 40 -12.12 -14.56 5.57
CA HIS A 40 -11.10 -14.90 4.58
C HIS A 40 -9.91 -13.95 4.77
N CYS A 41 -8.71 -14.48 4.99
CA CYS A 41 -7.52 -13.66 5.28
C CYS A 41 -6.40 -13.96 4.29
N GLU A 42 -5.88 -12.92 3.66
CA GLU A 42 -4.81 -12.97 2.66
C GLU A 42 -3.61 -12.15 3.15
N ARG A 43 -2.40 -12.56 2.78
CA ARG A 43 -1.15 -11.88 3.12
C ARG A 43 -0.65 -11.09 1.91
N ASP A 44 -0.27 -9.84 2.13
CA ASP A 44 0.37 -9.03 1.10
C ASP A 44 1.72 -9.63 0.67
N ASP A 45 1.92 -9.78 -0.63
CA ASP A 45 3.21 -10.22 -1.18
C ASP A 45 4.17 -9.02 -1.30
N CYS A 46 5.22 -9.04 -0.48
CA CYS A 46 6.26 -8.00 -0.47
C CYS A 46 7.46 -8.36 -1.37
N SER A 47 7.27 -9.05 -2.50
CA SER A 47 8.39 -9.41 -3.40
C SER A 47 9.03 -8.17 -4.03
N LEU A 48 10.07 -7.64 -3.38
CA LEU A 48 10.77 -6.44 -3.84
C LEU A 48 11.48 -6.70 -5.18
N PRO A 49 11.23 -5.90 -6.23
CA PRO A 49 11.96 -6.03 -7.49
C PRO A 49 13.43 -5.67 -7.28
N LEU A 50 14.32 -6.48 -7.85
CA LEU A 50 15.79 -6.41 -7.66
C LEU A 50 16.41 -5.03 -7.96
N SER A 51 15.75 -4.20 -8.77
CA SER A 51 16.18 -2.85 -9.16
C SER A 51 15.71 -1.72 -8.21
N CYS A 52 15.37 -2.05 -6.97
CA CYS A 52 14.84 -1.10 -5.99
C CYS A 52 15.81 0.08 -5.68
N GLY A 53 15.24 1.24 -5.36
CA GLY A 53 15.92 2.34 -4.66
C GLY A 53 15.22 2.63 -3.33
N PRO A 54 15.82 3.44 -2.42
CA PRO A 54 15.15 3.82 -1.17
C PRO A 54 13.79 4.43 -1.48
N GLY A 55 12.75 3.74 -1.02
CA GLY A 55 11.35 4.00 -1.35
C GLY A 55 10.57 4.61 -0.19
N LYS A 56 9.25 4.60 -0.31
CA LYS A 56 8.35 4.99 0.78
C LYS A 56 7.86 3.74 1.51
N GLU A 57 7.92 3.76 2.83
CA GLU A 57 7.36 2.68 3.65
C GLU A 57 5.82 2.70 3.52
N SER A 58 5.20 1.54 3.31
CA SER A 58 3.76 1.39 3.58
C SER A 58 3.59 0.83 5.00
N ARG A 59 2.34 0.56 5.43
CA ARG A 59 2.15 -0.12 6.73
C ARG A 59 2.63 -1.58 6.73
N CYS A 60 2.88 -2.19 5.57
CA CYS A 60 3.38 -3.57 5.46
C CYS A 60 4.70 -3.65 4.68
N CYS A 61 4.64 -3.48 3.35
CA CYS A 61 5.79 -3.61 2.46
C CYS A 61 6.49 -2.27 2.22
N SER A 62 7.80 -2.29 1.95
CA SER A 62 8.53 -1.13 1.45
C SER A 62 8.24 -0.91 -0.04
N HIS A 63 7.58 0.20 -0.40
CA HIS A 63 7.28 0.50 -1.82
C HIS A 63 8.50 1.13 -2.49
N CYS A 64 9.25 0.33 -3.26
CA CYS A 64 10.29 0.82 -4.16
C CYS A 64 9.78 1.99 -5.00
N ALA A 65 10.51 3.11 -4.98
CA ALA A 65 10.42 4.05 -6.09
C ALA A 65 11.06 3.37 -7.32
N PRO A 66 10.40 3.31 -8.49
CA PRO A 66 11.11 2.93 -9.71
C PRO A 66 12.22 3.96 -9.92
N ARG A 67 13.46 3.49 -10.08
CA ARG A 67 14.59 4.39 -10.34
C ARG A 67 14.31 5.14 -11.63
N ARG A 68 14.03 6.45 -11.55
CA ARG A 68 14.08 7.32 -12.73
C ARG A 68 15.46 7.08 -13.37
N PRO A 69 15.55 6.82 -14.69
CA PRO A 69 16.84 6.89 -15.36
C PRO A 69 17.43 8.29 -15.10
N PRO A 70 18.76 8.44 -15.01
CA PRO A 70 19.37 9.73 -14.72
C PRO A 70 18.88 10.75 -15.74
N GLU A 71 18.16 11.76 -15.28
CA GLU A 71 17.58 12.76 -16.16
C GLU A 71 18.73 13.59 -16.74
N THR A 72 19.04 13.34 -18.01
CA THR A 72 20.07 14.08 -18.76
C THR A 72 19.78 15.56 -18.58
N ARG A 73 20.76 16.27 -18.00
CA ARG A 73 20.58 17.59 -17.39
C ARG A 73 20.40 18.70 -18.43
N THR A 74 19.28 18.71 -19.12
CA THR A 74 18.83 19.82 -19.97
C THR A 74 18.60 21.03 -19.06
N VAL A 75 19.49 22.00 -19.19
CA VAL A 75 19.49 23.24 -18.39
C VAL A 75 18.26 24.08 -18.76
N PRO A 76 17.60 24.75 -17.80
CA PRO A 76 16.53 25.69 -18.14
C PRO A 76 17.10 26.92 -18.87
N GLU A 77 16.67 27.13 -20.11
CA GLU A 77 16.86 28.39 -20.82
C GLU A 77 15.56 29.21 -20.77
N LEU A 78 15.70 30.50 -20.41
CA LEU A 78 14.61 31.47 -20.29
C LEU A 78 14.94 32.67 -21.19
N ALA A 79 14.16 32.90 -22.24
CA ALA A 79 14.41 33.97 -23.22
C ALA A 79 13.11 34.62 -23.75
N LYS A 80 13.25 35.77 -24.42
CA LYS A 80 12.19 36.76 -24.72
C LYS A 80 12.29 37.34 -26.14
N GLU A 81 11.21 37.75 -26.83
CA GLU A 81 9.77 37.53 -26.55
C GLU A 81 9.01 37.16 -27.84
N ALA A 82 8.33 38.00 -28.66
CA ALA A 82 7.85 39.38 -28.56
C ALA A 82 6.74 39.62 -29.61
N GLU A 83 5.78 40.52 -29.32
CA GLU A 83 4.71 41.02 -30.23
C GLU A 83 3.69 39.98 -30.77
N GLY A 84 2.52 40.37 -31.30
CA GLY A 84 1.92 41.70 -31.34
C GLY A 84 1.17 42.04 -32.64
N SER A 85 0.11 41.29 -32.99
CA SER A 85 -0.93 41.67 -33.97
C SER A 85 -2.18 40.82 -33.78
#